data_AF-A0A9E0UW51-F1
#
_entry.id   AF-A0A9E0UW51-F1
#
_cell.length_a   1.000
_cell.length_b   1.000
_cell.length_c   1.000
_cell.angle_alpha   90.00
_cell.angle_beta   90.00
_cell.angle_gamma   90.00
#
_symmetry.space_group_name_H-M   'P 1'
#
loop_
_entity.id
_entity.type
_entity.pdbx_description
1 polymer ?
#
loop_
_entity_poly.entity_id
_entity_poly.type
_entity_poly.pdbx_seq_one_letter_code
_entity_poly.pdbx_strand_id
1 'polypeptide(L)'
;MTSPSQGLLSLYILDEDNAWACGGNNTILKTTNGGGFISGVNLNSTNIPDKFSLSQNYPNPFNPSTKINYEIKNSGFVSLKVFDLLGKEVAALVNEKQNAGSYAVDFNSSEYNLPSGIYFYTLNAGEFKETKKMVLIK
;
A
#
# COMPACT_ATOMS: atom_id res chain seq x y z
N MET A 1 -59.92 -2.74 2.58
CA MET A 1 -59.59 -3.28 1.24
C MET A 1 -58.20 -2.77 0.90
N THR A 2 -57.16 -3.60 1.03
CA THR A 2 -55.78 -3.22 0.73
C THR A 2 -55.57 -3.28 -0.78
N SER A 3 -55.46 -2.11 -1.42
CA SER A 3 -55.14 -2.00 -2.86
C SER A 3 -53.75 -2.58 -3.13
N PRO A 4 -53.51 -3.19 -4.30
CA PRO A 4 -52.30 -3.95 -4.58
C PRO A 4 -51.07 -3.04 -4.57
N SER A 5 -49.93 -3.60 -4.16
CA SER A 5 -48.64 -2.92 -4.14
C SER A 5 -48.44 -2.11 -5.42
N GLN A 6 -48.21 -0.81 -5.29
CA GLN A 6 -47.83 0.08 -6.40
C GLN A 6 -46.49 -0.40 -6.97
N GLY A 7 -46.55 -1.37 -7.87
CA GLY A 7 -45.40 -2.08 -8.40
C GLY A 7 -44.74 -1.35 -9.56
N LEU A 8 -43.86 -2.09 -10.22
CA LEU A 8 -43.30 -1.72 -11.51
C LEU A 8 -44.43 -1.67 -12.56
N LEU A 9 -44.58 -0.53 -13.24
CA LEU A 9 -45.61 -0.30 -14.26
C LEU A 9 -45.09 -0.57 -15.67
N SER A 10 -43.82 -0.31 -15.93
CA SER A 10 -43.19 -0.64 -17.21
C SER A 10 -41.68 -0.85 -17.06
N LEU A 11 -41.14 -1.67 -17.94
CA LEU A 11 -39.71 -1.91 -18.11
C LEU A 11 -39.38 -1.73 -19.58
N TYR A 12 -38.40 -0.88 -19.87
CA TYR A 12 -37.86 -0.66 -21.21
C TYR A 12 -36.37 -0.98 -21.18
N ILE A 13 -35.96 -1.98 -21.94
CA ILE A 13 -34.57 -2.43 -22.07
C ILE A 13 -34.09 -1.99 -23.45
N LEU A 14 -33.00 -1.22 -23.49
CA LEU A 14 -32.37 -0.78 -24.74
C LEU A 14 -31.27 -1.77 -25.17
N ASP A 15 -30.46 -2.22 -24.22
CA ASP A 15 -29.38 -3.18 -24.41
C ASP A 15 -29.03 -3.87 -23.08
N GLU A 16 -27.97 -4.67 -23.06
CA GLU A 16 -27.52 -5.43 -21.88
C GLU A 16 -27.19 -4.54 -20.68
N ASP A 17 -26.82 -3.27 -20.91
CA ASP A 17 -26.40 -2.34 -19.88
C ASP A 17 -27.49 -1.30 -19.53
N ASN A 18 -28.30 -0.89 -20.50
CA ASN A 18 -29.21 0.24 -20.40
C ASN A 18 -30.68 -0.19 -20.31
N ALA A 19 -31.31 0.08 -19.16
CA ALA A 19 -32.74 -0.15 -18.99
C ALA A 19 -33.38 0.91 -18.08
N TRP A 20 -34.66 1.17 -18.31
CA TRP A 20 -35.51 2.06 -17.51
C TRP A 20 -36.73 1.29 -16.99
N ALA A 21 -37.01 1.50 -15.72
CA ALA A 21 -38.16 0.96 -15.02
C ALA A 21 -38.99 2.13 -14.51
N CYS A 22 -40.27 2.23 -14.88
CA CYS A 22 -41.19 3.18 -14.25
C CYS A 22 -42.19 2.45 -13.37
N GLY A 23 -42.58 3.07 -12.26
CA GLY A 23 -43.49 2.49 -11.27
C GLY A 23 -44.44 3.53 -10.70
N GLY A 24 -45.23 3.11 -9.71
CA GLY A 24 -46.07 4.04 -8.94
C GLY A 24 -45.25 5.13 -8.22
N ASN A 25 -45.94 6.13 -7.66
CA ASN A 25 -45.33 7.23 -6.91
C ASN A 25 -44.26 8.03 -7.68
N ASN A 26 -44.46 8.25 -8.98
CA ASN A 26 -43.50 8.98 -9.84
C ASN A 26 -42.11 8.32 -9.90
N THR A 27 -42.01 7.02 -9.64
CA THR A 27 -40.74 6.30 -9.62
C THR A 27 -40.23 6.07 -11.05
N ILE A 28 -39.00 6.49 -11.32
CA ILE A 28 -38.23 6.09 -12.51
C ILE A 28 -36.87 5.59 -12.01
N LEU A 29 -36.55 4.34 -12.31
CA LEU A 29 -35.27 3.70 -12.08
C LEU A 29 -34.55 3.53 -13.42
N LYS A 30 -33.24 3.75 -13.44
CA LYS A 30 -32.41 3.55 -14.62
C LYS A 30 -31.17 2.75 -14.22
N THR A 31 -30.77 1.78 -15.04
CA THR A 31 -29.43 1.20 -15.02
C THR A 31 -28.69 1.57 -16.31
N THR A 32 -27.37 1.65 -16.22
CA THR A 32 -26.44 1.84 -17.36
C THR A 32 -25.30 0.82 -17.28
N ASN A 33 -25.49 -0.27 -16.54
CA ASN A 33 -24.50 -1.33 -16.31
C ASN A 33 -25.16 -2.70 -16.07
N GLY A 34 -26.41 -2.87 -16.51
CA GLY A 34 -27.14 -4.15 -16.45
C GLY A 34 -27.45 -4.63 -15.03
N GLY A 35 -27.29 -3.78 -14.01
CA GLY A 35 -27.41 -4.19 -12.61
C GLY A 35 -26.24 -5.04 -12.11
N GLY A 36 -25.09 -4.99 -12.80
CA GLY A 36 -23.88 -5.69 -12.38
C GLY A 36 -23.43 -5.31 -10.96
N PHE A 37 -22.87 -6.28 -10.24
CA PHE A 37 -22.19 -6.03 -8.98
C PHE A 37 -21.06 -5.03 -9.23
N ILE A 38 -21.10 -3.88 -8.57
CA ILE A 38 -19.94 -3.00 -8.43
C ILE A 38 -18.89 -3.69 -7.54
N SER A 39 -18.21 -4.71 -8.07
CA SER A 39 -16.99 -5.27 -7.51
C SER A 39 -15.82 -4.35 -7.88
N GLY A 40 -15.90 -3.11 -7.41
CA GLY A 40 -15.02 -2.05 -7.88
C GLY A 40 -15.19 -0.75 -7.09
N VAL A 41 -15.51 -0.83 -5.80
CA VAL A 41 -15.19 0.28 -4.92
C VAL A 41 -13.67 0.27 -4.78
N ASN A 42 -12.98 0.89 -5.74
CA ASN A 42 -11.66 1.45 -5.47
C ASN A 42 -11.94 2.61 -4.51
N LEU A 43 -12.11 2.28 -3.23
CA LEU A 43 -11.90 3.28 -2.20
C LEU A 43 -10.47 3.72 -2.46
N ASN A 44 -10.31 4.96 -2.91
CA ASN A 44 -9.07 5.70 -2.68
C ASN A 44 -8.93 5.91 -1.16
N SER A 45 -9.01 4.84 -0.37
CA SER A 45 -8.38 4.73 0.91
C SER A 45 -6.93 4.99 0.57
N THR A 46 -6.49 6.22 0.78
CA THR A 46 -5.08 6.47 1.03
C THR A 46 -4.69 5.40 2.04
N ASN A 47 -3.95 4.40 1.58
CA ASN A 47 -3.59 3.22 2.36
C ASN A 47 -2.52 3.66 3.35
N ILE A 48 -2.94 4.53 4.27
CA ILE A 48 -2.16 5.10 5.34
C ILE A 48 -1.99 3.97 6.34
N PRO A 49 -0.76 3.49 6.55
CA PRO A 49 -0.53 2.41 7.49
C PRO A 49 -0.99 2.80 8.89
N ASP A 50 -1.66 1.88 9.60
CA ASP A 50 -2.14 2.13 10.96
C ASP A 50 -0.99 2.28 11.99
N LYS A 51 0.21 1.82 11.62
CA LYS A 51 1.41 1.77 12.45
C LYS A 51 2.68 2.03 11.65
N PHE A 52 3.74 2.41 12.37
CA PHE A 52 5.09 2.34 11.83
C PHE A 52 5.56 0.88 11.83
N SER A 53 6.22 0.45 10.76
CA SER A 53 6.81 -0.88 10.69
C SER A 53 8.06 -0.90 9.82
N LEU A 54 9.07 -1.67 10.23
CA LEU A 54 10.18 -2.07 9.37
C LEU A 54 10.04 -3.56 9.09
N SER A 55 10.14 -3.98 7.83
CA SER A 55 10.12 -5.39 7.45
C SER A 55 11.52 -5.96 7.36
N GLN A 56 11.64 -7.29 7.50
CA GLN A 56 12.90 -7.97 7.19
C GLN A 56 13.19 -7.82 5.70
N ASN A 57 14.44 -7.48 5.36
CA ASN A 57 14.89 -7.39 3.98
C ASN A 57 14.72 -8.76 3.27
N TYR A 58 14.33 -8.73 2.00
CA TYR A 58 14.15 -9.94 1.19
C TYR A 58 14.78 -9.77 -0.20
N PRO A 59 15.63 -10.72 -0.64
CA PRO A 59 16.08 -11.93 0.08
C PRO A 59 16.99 -11.60 1.28
N ASN A 60 17.10 -12.53 2.24
CA ASN A 60 18.09 -12.51 3.32
C ASN A 60 18.46 -13.95 3.71
N PRO A 61 19.72 -14.41 3.55
CA PRO A 61 20.88 -13.67 3.06
C PRO A 61 20.72 -13.14 1.62
N PHE A 62 21.44 -12.08 1.26
CA PHE A 62 21.33 -11.44 -0.06
C PHE A 62 22.67 -11.33 -0.79
N ASN A 63 22.61 -11.27 -2.13
CA ASN A 63 23.76 -11.07 -3.03
C ASN A 63 23.35 -10.44 -4.38
N PRO A 64 23.91 -9.30 -4.79
CA PRO A 64 24.34 -8.18 -3.96
C PRO A 64 23.17 -7.26 -3.59
N SER A 65 21.96 -7.55 -4.07
CA SER A 65 20.77 -6.72 -3.90
C SER A 65 19.72 -7.36 -3.00
N THR A 66 18.99 -6.52 -2.26
CA THR A 66 17.85 -6.90 -1.43
C THR A 66 16.85 -5.75 -1.40
N LYS A 67 15.60 -6.04 -1.05
CA LYS A 67 14.56 -5.04 -0.88
C LYS A 67 14.19 -4.89 0.58
N ILE A 68 14.09 -3.64 1.04
CA ILE A 68 13.69 -3.28 2.40
C ILE A 68 12.35 -2.56 2.34
N ASN A 69 11.33 -3.15 2.94
CA ASN A 69 9.99 -2.55 3.01
C ASN A 69 9.77 -1.94 4.38
N TYR A 70 9.12 -0.79 4.42
CA TYR A 70 8.72 -0.13 5.66
C TYR A 70 7.48 0.72 5.48
N GLU A 71 6.81 0.99 6.59
CA GLU A 71 5.57 1.75 6.65
C GLU A 71 5.73 2.90 7.63
N ILE A 72 5.22 4.07 7.24
CA ILE A 72 5.17 5.25 8.11
C ILE A 72 3.73 5.72 8.28
N LYS A 73 3.30 5.83 9.54
CA LYS A 73 1.94 6.25 9.89
C LYS A 73 1.71 7.75 9.75
N ASN A 74 2.73 8.56 10.05
CA ASN A 74 2.65 10.01 10.05
C ASN A 74 3.70 10.59 9.10
N SER A 75 3.34 11.65 8.39
CA SER A 75 4.30 12.41 7.57
C SER A 75 5.37 13.04 8.47
N GLY A 76 6.63 12.99 8.03
CA GLY A 76 7.75 13.48 8.83
C GLY A 76 9.10 13.21 8.18
N PHE A 77 10.17 13.55 8.89
CA PHE A 77 11.52 13.22 8.45
C PHE A 77 11.82 11.74 8.75
N VAL A 78 12.26 11.02 7.74
CA VAL A 78 12.56 9.58 7.78
C VAL A 78 14.01 9.36 7.41
N SER A 79 14.70 8.52 8.18
CA SER A 79 16.05 8.06 7.84
C SER A 79 16.12 6.53 7.90
N LEU A 80 16.63 5.93 6.83
CA LEU A 80 16.95 4.50 6.77
C LEU A 80 18.43 4.37 6.47
N LYS A 81 19.18 3.90 7.46
CA LYS A 81 20.65 3.84 7.43
C LYS A 81 21.16 2.44 7.72
N VAL A 82 22.26 2.06 7.08
CA VAL A 82 22.94 0.78 7.23
C VAL A 82 24.23 0.97 8.04
N PHE A 83 24.50 0.04 8.95
CA PHE A 83 25.60 0.02 9.88
C PHE A 83 26.32 -1.32 9.85
N ASP A 84 27.64 -1.31 10.09
CA ASP A 84 28.42 -2.52 10.32
C ASP A 84 28.33 -3.04 11.77
N LEU A 85 29.05 -4.13 12.08
CA LEU A 85 29.10 -4.74 13.42
C LEU A 85 29.68 -3.80 14.49
N LEU A 86 30.46 -2.78 14.10
CA LEU A 86 31.05 -1.80 15.01
C LEU A 86 30.13 -0.58 15.19
N GLY A 87 28.98 -0.55 14.53
CA GLY A 87 28.04 0.57 14.56
C GLY A 87 28.44 1.74 13.67
N LYS A 88 29.40 1.57 12.76
CA LYS A 88 29.76 2.60 11.78
C LYS A 88 28.70 2.64 10.68
N GLU A 89 28.21 3.84 10.37
CA GLU A 89 27.32 4.07 9.22
C GLU A 89 28.08 3.79 7.90
N VAL A 90 27.56 2.87 7.09
CA VAL A 90 28.16 2.46 5.82
C VAL A 90 27.32 2.87 4.61
N ALA A 91 26.02 3.10 4.78
CA ALA A 91 25.14 3.62 3.74
C ALA A 91 23.94 4.36 4.34
N ALA A 92 23.47 5.41 3.67
CA ALA A 92 22.19 6.06 3.94
C ALA A 92 21.28 5.83 2.73
N LEU A 93 20.21 5.03 2.92
CA LEU A 93 19.29 4.64 1.86
C LEU A 93 18.15 5.64 1.71
N VAL A 94 17.72 6.24 2.83
CA VAL A 94 16.70 7.29 2.89
C VAL A 94 17.13 8.32 3.92
N ASN A 95 16.95 9.60 3.61
CA ASN A 95 17.24 10.70 4.53
C ASN A 95 16.46 11.97 4.14
N GLU A 96 15.13 11.89 4.13
CA GLU A 96 14.26 12.94 3.60
C GLU A 96 12.91 13.01 4.32
N LYS A 97 12.10 14.03 4.00
CA LYS A 97 10.71 14.10 4.47
C LYS A 97 9.82 13.22 3.58
N GLN A 98 9.08 12.30 4.20
CA GLN A 98 8.14 11.42 3.53
C GLN A 98 6.74 11.60 4.11
N ASN A 99 5.71 11.33 3.30
CA ASN A 99 4.32 11.36 3.71
C ASN A 99 3.90 10.03 4.30
N ALA A 100 2.84 9.98 5.10
CA ALA A 100 2.30 8.71 5.57
C ALA A 100 2.02 7.74 4.40
N GLY A 101 2.51 6.50 4.49
CA GLY A 101 2.49 5.55 3.38
C GLY A 101 3.40 4.33 3.58
N SER A 102 3.31 3.42 2.62
CA SER A 102 4.18 2.23 2.51
C SER A 102 5.28 2.49 1.49
N TYR A 103 6.51 2.09 1.81
CA TYR A 103 7.71 2.36 1.03
C TYR A 103 8.53 1.09 0.86
N ALA A 104 9.24 1.02 -0.28
CA ALA A 104 10.16 -0.04 -0.60
C ALA A 104 11.44 0.58 -1.17
N VAL A 105 12.58 0.17 -0.63
CA VAL A 105 13.89 0.65 -1.06
C VAL A 105 14.74 -0.54 -1.47
N ASP A 106 15.31 -0.45 -2.67
CA ASP A 106 16.29 -1.40 -3.16
C ASP A 106 17.65 -1.03 -2.58
N PHE A 107 18.31 -2.02 -1.99
CA PHE A 107 19.65 -1.88 -1.45
C PHE A 107 20.60 -2.79 -2.21
N ASN A 108 21.60 -2.19 -2.88
CA ASN A 108 22.65 -2.89 -3.61
C ASN A 108 24.01 -2.66 -2.93
N SER A 109 24.56 -3.70 -2.32
CA SER A 109 25.81 -3.61 -1.58
C SER A 109 27.04 -3.32 -2.46
N SER A 110 26.95 -3.58 -3.76
CA SER A 110 28.05 -3.32 -4.69
C SER A 110 28.25 -1.83 -4.97
N GLU A 111 27.24 -0.98 -4.78
CA GLU A 111 27.36 0.48 -4.92
C GLU A 111 28.16 1.10 -3.77
N TYR A 112 28.24 0.40 -2.65
CA TYR A 112 28.93 0.83 -1.43
C TYR A 112 30.21 0.03 -1.14
N ASN A 113 30.63 -0.84 -2.08
CA ASN A 113 31.79 -1.73 -1.95
C ASN A 113 31.84 -2.51 -0.62
N LEU A 114 30.70 -3.01 -0.16
CA LEU A 114 30.62 -3.72 1.12
C LEU A 114 31.07 -5.19 0.98
N PRO A 115 31.94 -5.69 1.87
CA PRO A 115 32.32 -7.11 1.90
C PRO A 115 31.20 -8.00 2.46
N SER A 116 31.32 -9.31 2.25
CA SER A 116 30.44 -10.30 2.89
C SER A 116 30.48 -10.17 4.40
N GLY A 117 29.32 -10.21 5.06
CA GLY A 117 29.24 -9.99 6.49
C GLY A 117 27.84 -9.73 7.02
N ILE A 118 27.78 -9.40 8.31
CA ILE A 118 26.55 -9.03 9.00
C ILE A 118 26.45 -7.51 9.04
N TYR A 119 25.27 -7.00 8.70
CA TYR A 119 24.95 -5.59 8.73
C TYR A 119 23.65 -5.36 9.48
N PHE A 120 23.44 -4.15 9.96
CA PHE A 120 22.21 -3.71 10.59
C PHE A 120 21.66 -2.52 9.84
N TYR A 121 20.35 -2.45 9.67
CA TYR A 121 19.69 -1.26 9.13
C TYR A 121 18.70 -0.75 10.15
N THR A 122 18.69 0.56 10.33
CA THR A 122 17.84 1.25 11.30
C THR A 122 16.97 2.25 10.58
N LEU A 123 15.66 2.13 10.80
CA LEU A 123 14.66 3.10 10.40
C LEU A 123 14.39 4.04 11.59
N ASN A 124 14.53 5.35 11.39
CA ASN A 124 14.05 6.36 12.33
C ASN A 124 12.98 7.21 11.65
N ALA A 125 11.82 7.36 12.28
CA ALA A 125 10.71 8.21 11.83
C ALA A 125 10.00 8.82 13.05
N GLY A 126 10.32 10.08 13.39
CA GLY A 126 9.85 10.70 14.62
C GLY A 126 10.33 9.95 15.87
N GLU A 127 9.41 9.50 16.72
CA GLU A 127 9.71 8.69 17.92
C GLU A 127 9.92 7.20 17.60
N PHE A 128 9.55 6.75 16.39
CA PHE A 128 9.73 5.37 15.98
C PHE A 128 11.17 5.10 15.58
N LYS A 129 11.76 4.07 16.19
CA LYS A 129 13.09 3.55 15.84
C LYS A 129 13.07 2.03 15.87
N GLU A 130 13.37 1.41 14.74
CA GLU A 130 13.48 -0.04 14.64
C GLU A 130 14.76 -0.41 13.88
N THR A 131 15.48 -1.41 14.39
CA THR A 131 16.71 -1.94 13.79
C THR A 131 16.52 -3.41 13.45
N LYS A 132 16.97 -3.81 12.26
CA LYS A 132 17.00 -5.22 11.84
C LYS A 132 18.37 -5.61 11.31
N LYS A 133 18.64 -6.91 11.37
CA LYS A 133 19.89 -7.53 10.94
C LYS A 133 19.73 -8.10 9.54
N MET A 134 20.73 -7.95 8.69
CA MET A 134 20.83 -8.63 7.39
C MET A 134 22.19 -9.28 7.21
N VAL A 135 22.26 -10.28 6.32
CA VAL A 135 23.47 -11.02 6.00
C VAL A 135 23.76 -10.85 4.50
N LEU A 136 24.89 -10.24 4.19
CA LEU A 136 25.41 -10.12 2.84
C LEU A 136 26.36 -11.28 2.55
N ILE A 137 26.12 -11.99 1.45
CA ILE A 137 27.00 -13.02 0.93
C ILE A 137 27.39 -12.58 -0.48
N LYS A 138 28.67 -12.26 -0.71
CA LYS A 138 29.24 -11.92 -2.03
C LYS A 138 30.26 -12.98 -2.44
#